data_AF-A0A382GDU0-F1
#
_entry.id   AF-A0A382GDU0-F1
#
_cell.length_a   1.000
_cell.length_b   1.000
_cell.length_c   1.000
_cell.angle_alpha   90.00
_cell.angle_beta   90.00
_cell.angle_gamma   90.00
#
_symmetry.space_group_name_H-M   'P 1'
#
loop_
_entity.id
_entity.type
_entity.pdbx_description
1 polymer ?
#
loop_
_entity_poly.entity_id
_entity_poly.type
_entity_poly.pdbx_seq_one_letter_code
_entity_poly.pdbx_strand_id
1 'polypeptide(L)'
;MENTILVGIITQAQGIEKSNDYLDELDFLTITAGGKVLKRFVQKMNMPNPKTFIGSGKISEIKEYIEANDINTVIFDDELSPTQERNISKIFN
;
A
#
# COMPACT_ATOMS: atom_id res chain seq x y z
N MET A 1 -0.23 -19.40 0.68
CA MET A 1 0.48 -18.12 0.67
C MET A 1 -0.54 -17.06 0.33
N GLU A 2 -0.61 -16.01 1.13
CA GLU A 2 -1.59 -14.93 0.94
C GLU A 2 -1.15 -14.01 -0.20
N ASN A 3 -2.03 -13.79 -1.17
CA ASN A 3 -1.77 -12.84 -2.26
C ASN A 3 -1.76 -11.44 -1.67
N THR A 4 -0.61 -10.77 -1.77
CA THR A 4 -0.36 -9.52 -1.07
C THR A 4 0.02 -8.43 -2.07
N ILE A 5 -0.41 -7.21 -1.79
CA ILE A 5 0.13 -6.01 -2.45
C ILE A 5 0.74 -5.08 -1.41
N LEU A 6 1.75 -4.33 -1.86
CA LEU A 6 2.38 -3.28 -1.06
C LEU A 6 1.93 -1.92 -1.58
N VAL A 7 1.67 -0.98 -0.68
CA VAL A 7 1.25 0.38 -1.02
C VAL A 7 2.17 1.35 -0.32
N GLY A 8 2.76 2.27 -1.08
CA GLY A 8 3.61 3.30 -0.52
C GLY A 8 3.43 4.67 -1.13
N ILE A 9 4.02 5.66 -0.47
CA ILE A 9 4.09 7.02 -1.00
C ILE A 9 5.53 7.48 -1.14
N ILE A 10 5.77 8.34 -2.13
CA ILE A 10 7.03 9.05 -2.26
C ILE A 10 6.76 10.50 -1.90
N THR A 11 7.27 10.92 -0.74
CA THR A 11 7.25 12.33 -0.32
C THR A 11 8.51 13.07 -0.74
N GLN A 12 8.44 14.39 -0.81
CA GLN A 12 9.64 15.21 -1.07
C GLN A 12 10.70 15.06 0.02
N ALA A 13 10.29 14.88 1.28
CA ALA A 13 11.20 14.74 2.41
C ALA A 13 11.91 13.38 2.45
N GLN A 14 11.21 12.32 2.02
CA GLN A 14 11.75 10.96 1.99
C GLN A 14 12.58 10.70 0.72
N GLY A 15 12.09 11.16 -0.44
CA GLY A 15 12.71 10.86 -1.74
C GLY A 15 12.37 9.45 -2.26
N ILE A 16 12.69 9.22 -3.54
CA ILE A 16 12.36 7.98 -4.25
C ILE A 16 13.22 6.80 -3.78
N GLU A 17 14.51 7.00 -3.54
CA GLU A 17 15.43 5.92 -3.15
C GLU A 17 15.02 5.33 -1.81
N LYS A 18 14.83 6.18 -0.80
CA LYS A 18 14.41 5.75 0.54
C LYS A 18 13.04 5.07 0.56
N SER A 19 12.11 5.52 -0.28
CA SER A 19 10.80 4.86 -0.45
C SER A 19 10.95 3.46 -1.07
N ASN A 20 11.84 3.29 -2.05
CA ASN A 20 12.15 1.98 -2.61
C ASN A 20 12.81 1.06 -1.57
N ASP A 21 13.77 1.56 -0.79
CA ASP A 21 14.42 0.77 0.27
C ASP A 21 13.40 0.23 1.28
N TYR A 22 12.44 1.06 1.72
CA TYR A 22 11.38 0.65 2.64
C TYR A 22 10.46 -0.41 2.01
N LEU A 23 10.11 -0.25 0.74
CA LEU A 23 9.28 -1.23 0.03
C LEU A 23 10.03 -2.54 -0.25
N ASP A 24 11.34 -2.49 -0.46
CA ASP A 24 12.19 -3.68 -0.59
C ASP A 24 12.29 -4.45 0.73
N GLU A 25 12.47 -3.74 1.85
CA GLU A 25 12.43 -4.34 3.19
C GLU A 25 11.05 -4.95 3.47
N LEU A 26 9.96 -4.23 3.18
CA LEU A 26 8.60 -4.69 3.41
C LEU A 26 8.26 -5.93 2.57
N ASP A 27 8.73 -5.99 1.32
CA ASP A 27 8.59 -7.16 0.46
C ASP A 27 9.33 -8.36 1.03
N PHE A 28 10.60 -8.16 1.43
CA PHE A 28 11.39 -9.20 2.08
C PHE A 28 10.69 -9.74 3.34
N LEU A 29 10.23 -8.86 4.24
CA LEU A 29 9.50 -9.24 5.44
C LEU A 29 8.22 -10.01 5.11
N THR A 30 7.45 -9.55 4.12
CA THR A 30 6.22 -10.21 3.67
C THR A 30 6.48 -11.63 3.17
N ILE A 31 7.53 -11.81 2.35
CA ILE A 31 7.93 -13.12 1.83
C ILE A 31 8.37 -14.04 2.99
N THR A 32 9.18 -13.54 3.93
CA THR A 32 9.61 -14.33 5.09
C THR A 32 8.47 -14.73 6.03
N ALA A 33 7.39 -13.94 6.07
CA ALA A 33 6.16 -14.24 6.80
C ALA A 33 5.22 -15.21 6.05
N GLY A 34 5.57 -15.67 4.85
CA GLY A 34 4.77 -16.60 4.04
C GLY A 34 3.74 -15.94 3.13
N GLY A 35 3.81 -14.61 2.97
CA GLY A 35 3.05 -13.86 1.97
C GLY A 35 3.65 -13.99 0.57
N LYS A 36 2.85 -13.68 -0.45
CA LYS A 36 3.28 -13.60 -1.85
C LYS A 36 2.96 -12.20 -2.39
N VAL A 37 3.97 -11.37 -2.54
CA VAL A 37 3.80 -10.02 -3.10
C VAL A 37 3.59 -10.12 -4.61
N LEU A 38 2.42 -9.67 -5.08
CA LEU A 38 2.06 -9.68 -6.50
C LEU A 38 2.33 -8.33 -7.18
N LYS A 39 2.25 -7.23 -6.43
CA LYS A 39 2.44 -5.88 -6.97
C LYS A 39 2.77 -4.87 -5.87
N ARG A 40 3.55 -3.85 -6.25
CA ARG A 40 3.76 -2.64 -5.47
C ARG A 40 3.03 -1.47 -6.14
N PHE A 41 2.30 -0.70 -5.35
CA PHE A 41 1.65 0.53 -5.77
C PHE A 41 2.32 1.69 -5.07
N VAL A 42 2.77 2.67 -5.85
CA VAL A 42 3.44 3.85 -5.30
C VAL A 42 2.79 5.11 -5.84
N GLN A 43 2.58 6.11 -4.98
CA GLN A 43 2.08 7.43 -5.38
C GLN A 43 3.02 8.54 -4.91
N LYS A 44 3.43 9.42 -5.83
CA LYS A 44 4.14 10.66 -5.47
C LYS A 44 3.16 11.67 -4.88
N MET A 45 3.44 12.16 -3.67
CA MET A 45 2.56 13.07 -2.93
C MET A 45 3.39 13.99 -2.03
N ASN A 46 2.88 15.16 -1.64
CA ASN A 46 3.56 15.99 -0.64
C ASN A 46 3.44 15.42 0.77
N MET A 47 2.28 14.84 1.09
CA MET A 47 1.96 14.20 2.38
C MET A 47 0.87 13.14 2.17
N PRO A 48 0.75 12.16 3.08
CA PRO A 48 -0.32 11.17 3.01
C PRO A 48 -1.71 11.81 3.05
N ASN A 49 -2.67 11.24 2.32
CA ASN A 49 -4.06 11.64 2.42
C ASN A 49 -4.60 11.31 3.83
N PRO A 50 -5.17 12.26 4.57
CA PRO A 50 -5.63 12.02 5.94
C PRO A 50 -6.83 11.06 6.04
N LYS A 51 -7.52 10.80 4.92
CA LYS A 51 -8.66 9.88 4.85
C LYS A 51 -8.29 8.49 4.37
N THR A 52 -7.32 8.36 3.47
CA THR A 52 -7.07 7.09 2.73
C THR A 52 -5.59 6.78 2.49
N PHE A 53 -4.66 7.54 3.09
CA PHE A 53 -3.21 7.48 2.90
C PHE A 53 -2.73 7.87 1.49
N ILE A 54 -3.39 7.37 0.46
CA ILE A 54 -3.21 7.68 -0.97
C ILE A 54 -4.44 8.43 -1.52
N GLY A 55 -4.30 8.99 -2.73
CA GLY A 55 -5.38 9.69 -3.42
C GLY A 55 -6.47 8.77 -3.96
N SER A 56 -7.67 9.32 -4.22
CA SER A 56 -8.85 8.57 -4.67
C SER A 56 -8.63 7.78 -5.95
N GLY A 57 -7.93 8.35 -6.95
CA GLY A 57 -7.63 7.63 -8.19
C GLY A 57 -6.78 6.37 -7.97
N LYS A 58 -5.79 6.45 -7.08
CA LYS A 58 -4.94 5.31 -6.72
C LYS A 58 -5.72 4.27 -5.91
N ILE A 59 -6.60 4.71 -5.03
CA ILE A 59 -7.52 3.83 -4.29
C ILE A 59 -8.41 3.02 -5.25
N SER A 60 -8.99 3.67 -6.26
CA SER A 60 -9.80 3.00 -7.28
C SER A 60 -8.98 1.98 -8.08
N GLU A 61 -7.80 2.37 -8.55
CA GLU A 61 -6.87 1.46 -9.26
C GLU A 61 -6.51 0.23 -8.42
N ILE A 62 -6.23 0.41 -7.12
CA ILE A 62 -5.92 -0.69 -6.22
C ILE A 62 -7.13 -1.58 -6.00
N LYS A 63 -8.32 -1.00 -5.81
CA LYS A 63 -9.56 -1.77 -5.65
C LYS A 63 -9.82 -2.69 -6.85
N GLU A 64 -9.72 -2.13 -8.06
CA GLU A 64 -9.87 -2.92 -9.30
C GLU A 64 -8.84 -4.05 -9.38
N TYR A 65 -7.59 -3.79 -8.95
CA TYR A 65 -6.56 -4.81 -8.91
C TYR A 65 -6.83 -5.90 -7.87
N ILE A 66 -7.36 -5.53 -6.69
CA ILE A 66 -7.75 -6.46 -5.63
C ILE A 66 -8.82 -7.42 -6.15
N GLU A 67 -9.87 -6.88 -6.76
CA GLU A 67 -11.00 -7.65 -7.32
C GLU A 67 -10.56 -8.57 -8.47
N ALA A 68 -9.62 -8.11 -9.31
CA ALA A 68 -9.18 -8.88 -10.48
C ALA A 68 -8.14 -9.98 -10.17
N ASN A 69 -7.47 -9.93 -9.02
CA ASN A 69 -6.33 -10.81 -8.71
C ASN A 69 -6.46 -11.58 -7.38
N ASP A 70 -7.66 -11.58 -6.78
CA ASP A 70 -7.94 -12.26 -5.50
C ASP A 70 -6.89 -11.91 -4.42
N ILE A 71 -6.67 -10.61 -4.21
CA ILE A 71 -5.73 -10.13 -3.19
C ILE A 71 -6.35 -10.32 -1.80
N ASN A 72 -5.59 -10.94 -0.90
CA ASN A 72 -6.02 -11.20 0.47
C ASN A 72 -5.52 -10.12 1.45
N THR A 73 -4.35 -9.54 1.16
CA THR A 73 -3.64 -8.67 2.09
C THR A 73 -3.13 -7.42 1.38
N VAL A 74 -3.36 -6.26 2.00
CA VAL A 74 -2.83 -4.97 1.54
C VAL A 74 -1.97 -4.41 2.66
N ILE A 75 -0.69 -4.21 2.39
CA ILE A 75 0.27 -3.69 3.37
C ILE A 75 0.70 -2.29 2.95
N PHE A 76 0.65 -1.35 3.89
CA PHE A 76 1.10 0.02 3.69
C PHE A 76 2.53 0.19 4.25
N ASP A 77 3.35 1.01 3.59
CA ASP A 77 4.74 1.28 3.97
C ASP A 77 4.90 2.15 5.23
N ASP A 78 3.80 2.72 5.70
CA ASP A 78 3.72 3.52 6.92
C ASP A 78 2.45 3.16 7.70
N GLU A 79 2.44 3.52 8.98
CA GLU A 79 1.32 3.25 9.87
C GLU A 79 0.08 4.05 9.44
N LEU A 80 -1.06 3.35 9.36
CA LEU A 80 -2.33 3.98 9.08
C LEU A 80 -2.93 4.53 10.37
N SER A 81 -3.39 5.77 10.32
CA SER A 81 -4.24 6.30 11.38
C SER A 81 -5.58 5.53 11.45
N PRO A 82 -6.27 5.52 12.60
CA PRO A 82 -7.57 4.84 12.74
C PRO A 82 -8.64 5.32 11.74
N THR A 83 -8.53 6.58 11.28
CA THR A 83 -9.44 7.10 10.24
C THR A 83 -9.12 6.53 8.87
N GLN A 84 -7.84 6.37 8.53
CA GLN A 84 -7.42 5.77 7.27
C GLN A 84 -7.81 4.30 7.23
N GLU A 85 -7.49 3.51 8.25
CA GLU A 85 -7.86 2.10 8.34
C GLU A 85 -9.36 1.89 8.13
N ARG A 86 -10.20 2.63 8.88
CA ARG A 86 -11.66 2.53 8.78
C ARG A 86 -12.17 2.86 7.39
N ASN A 87 -11.64 3.90 6.75
CA ASN A 87 -12.12 4.32 5.44
C ASN A 87 -11.65 3.36 4.34
N ILE A 88 -10.39 2.92 4.39
CA ILE A 88 -9.82 1.97 3.43
C ILE A 88 -10.54 0.63 3.53
N SER A 89 -10.76 0.13 4.75
CA SER A 89 -11.51 -1.11 5.00
C SER A 89 -12.91 -1.06 4.38
N LYS A 90 -13.61 0.08 4.47
CA LYS A 90 -14.93 0.26 3.83
C LYS A 90 -14.90 0.30 2.30
N ILE A 91 -13.75 0.57 1.70
CA ILE A 91 -13.60 0.68 0.24
C ILE A 91 -13.21 -0.66 -0.36
N PHE A 92 -12.34 -1.40 0.33
CA PHE A 92 -11.81 -2.69 -0.14
C PHE A 92 -12.68 -3.90 0.24
N ASN A 93 -13.51 -3.77 1.28
CA ASN A 93 -14.56 -4.75 1.62
C ASN A 93 -15.90 -4.37 0.99
#